data_AF-A0AAD8ZWH8-F1
#
_entry.id   AF-A0AAD8ZWH8-F1
#
_cell.length_a   1.000
_cell.length_b   1.000
_cell.length_c   1.000
_cell.angle_alpha   90.00
_cell.angle_beta   90.00
_cell.angle_gamma   90.00
#
_symmetry.space_group_name_H-M   'P 1'
#
loop_
_entity.id
_entity.type
_entity.pdbx_description
1 polymer ?
#
loop_
_entity_poly.entity_id
_entity_poly.type
_entity_poly.pdbx_seq_one_letter_code
_entity_poly.pdbx_strand_id
1 'polypeptide(L)'
;MWVRADLPQCNVDCTATSSSTIIVKFADDTVVISLISDNDERAYLEEIKHLENWCQENKLLLNVSKTKELIVDCSKKQERHYQPDLSWSCHTNSLAKEARQRLYHLRRLRDFRLPSKVLRNFYTCTIESILTGNITVWFGNSTKQDRQALQRVVRSAERITHTELPELQTIYYKRCQTKARRIEKDPTQPNNRLFSLLRSGKRFRFQQRE
;
A
#
# COMPACT_ATOMS: atom_id res chain seq x y z
N MET A 1 1.66 -26.74 16.97
CA MET A 1 1.52 -27.50 18.23
C MET A 1 1.86 -26.52 19.33
N TRP A 2 0.85 -25.98 20.02
CA TRP A 2 1.04 -25.00 21.07
C TRP A 2 1.10 -25.73 22.41
N VAL A 3 2.24 -25.69 23.09
CA VAL A 3 2.32 -26.08 24.50
C VAL A 3 2.25 -24.80 25.30
N ARG A 4 1.15 -24.63 26.03
CA ARG A 4 0.99 -23.65 27.10
C ARG A 4 1.89 -24.12 28.24
N ALA A 5 2.89 -23.32 28.62
CA ALA A 5 3.50 -23.40 29.92
C ALA A 5 3.00 -22.18 30.71
N ASP A 6 2.28 -22.46 31.79
CA ASP A 6 1.85 -21.48 32.77
C ASP A 6 3.10 -20.84 33.39
N LEU A 7 3.32 -19.56 33.08
CA LEU A 7 4.20 -18.68 33.85
C LEU A 7 3.34 -17.63 34.54
N PRO A 8 3.64 -17.30 35.80
CA PRO A 8 2.79 -16.49 36.66
C PRO A 8 2.68 -15.06 36.11
N GLN A 9 1.49 -14.49 36.30
CA GLN A 9 1.11 -13.13 35.89
C GLN A 9 2.18 -12.06 36.22
N CYS A 10 2.98 -11.65 35.24
CA CYS A 10 3.62 -10.33 35.19
C CYS A 10 2.83 -9.48 34.20
N ASN A 11 1.70 -8.96 34.68
CA ASN A 11 0.76 -8.17 33.90
C ASN A 11 1.03 -6.68 34.14
N VAL A 12 1.99 -6.08 33.45
CA VAL A 12 1.94 -4.66 33.04
C VAL A 12 2.77 -4.51 31.77
N ASP A 13 2.12 -4.33 30.63
CA ASP A 13 2.81 -3.84 29.43
C ASP A 13 3.34 -2.43 29.70
N CYS A 14 4.57 -2.13 29.23
CA CYS A 14 5.07 -0.76 29.28
C CYS A 14 4.16 0.13 28.42
N THR A 15 3.44 1.02 29.07
CA THR A 15 2.58 2.03 28.44
C THR A 15 3.26 3.38 28.49
N ALA A 16 3.05 4.20 27.46
CA ALA A 16 3.55 5.57 27.46
C ALA A 16 3.02 6.34 28.68
N THR A 17 3.86 7.15 29.30
CA THR A 17 3.47 8.02 30.43
C THR A 17 2.87 9.34 29.92
N SER A 18 3.33 9.78 28.76
CA SER A 18 2.96 11.03 28.11
C SER A 18 1.91 10.82 27.03
N SER A 19 0.93 11.72 26.93
CA SER A 19 -0.10 11.69 25.88
C SER A 19 0.45 11.97 24.47
N SER A 20 1.67 12.50 24.37
CA SER A 20 2.41 12.75 23.13
C SER A 20 3.25 11.58 22.65
N THR A 21 3.23 10.46 23.40
CA THR A 21 4.04 9.27 23.13
C THR A 21 3.16 8.03 23.04
N ILE A 22 3.54 7.14 22.15
CA ILE A 22 2.91 5.83 21.95
C ILE A 22 4.02 4.78 21.99
N ILE A 23 3.81 3.75 22.80
CA ILE A 23 4.68 2.56 22.85
C ILE A 23 3.92 1.41 22.20
N VAL A 24 4.52 0.80 21.18
CA VAL A 24 3.96 -0.36 20.48
C VAL A 24 4.91 -1.53 20.66
N LYS A 25 4.41 -2.64 21.21
CA LYS A 25 5.18 -3.87 21.44
C LYS A 25 4.67 -5.00 20.55
N PHE A 26 5.57 -5.74 19.94
CA PHE A 26 5.28 -6.95 19.20
C PHE A 26 6.39 -7.98 19.42
N ALA A 27 6.10 -9.04 20.18
CA ALA A 27 7.10 -10.02 20.62
C ALA A 27 8.30 -9.35 21.31
N ASP A 28 9.50 -9.45 20.75
CA ASP A 28 10.74 -8.82 21.22
C ASP A 28 10.96 -7.40 20.66
N ASP A 29 10.21 -7.01 19.62
CA ASP A 29 10.29 -5.69 19.01
C ASP A 29 9.44 -4.68 19.79
N THR A 30 10.03 -3.55 20.17
CA THR A 30 9.33 -2.43 20.80
C THR A 30 9.67 -1.14 20.07
N VAL A 31 8.64 -0.37 19.71
CA VAL A 31 8.75 0.92 19.04
C VAL A 31 8.19 2.00 19.96
N VAL A 32 9.01 3.02 20.25
CA VAL A 32 8.59 4.24 20.94
C VAL A 32 8.43 5.33 19.90
N ILE A 33 7.24 5.92 19.83
CA ILE A 33 6.91 7.02 18.92
C ILE A 33 6.55 8.22 19.79
N SER A 34 7.38 9.26 19.76
CA SER A 34 7.13 10.50 20.50
C SER A 34 7.09 11.69 19.55
N LEU A 35 6.18 12.63 19.80
CA LEU A 35 6.14 13.90 19.09
C LEU A 35 7.14 14.88 19.73
N ILE A 36 8.05 15.41 18.92
CA ILE A 36 8.97 16.50 19.30
C ILE A 36 8.38 17.80 18.77
N SER A 37 8.09 18.75 19.67
CA SER A 37 7.59 20.09 19.33
C SER A 37 8.57 21.15 19.82
N ASP A 38 8.69 22.27 19.10
CA ASP A 38 9.54 23.41 19.49
C ASP A 38 11.00 23.07 19.80
N ASN A 39 11.53 22.02 19.14
CA ASN A 39 12.88 21.50 19.37
C ASN A 39 13.13 21.05 20.83
N ASP A 40 12.06 20.70 21.55
CA ASP A 40 12.11 20.13 22.89
C ASP A 40 11.96 18.61 22.85
N GLU A 41 13.05 17.91 23.18
CA GLU A 41 13.14 16.44 23.19
C GLU A 41 12.90 15.83 24.58
N ARG A 42 12.64 16.64 25.62
CA ARG A 42 12.58 16.18 27.01
C ARG A 42 11.55 15.07 27.22
N ALA A 43 10.35 15.23 26.68
CA ALA A 43 9.29 14.23 26.79
C ALA A 43 9.72 12.88 26.18
N TYR A 44 10.41 12.90 25.03
CA TYR A 44 10.95 11.68 24.42
C TYR A 44 12.02 11.03 25.30
N LEU A 45 12.97 11.82 25.81
CA LEU A 45 14.04 11.30 26.68
C LEU A 45 13.52 10.75 28.00
N GLU A 46 12.46 11.34 28.56
CA GLU A 46 11.79 10.84 29.76
C GLU A 46 11.11 9.48 29.51
N GLU A 47 10.48 9.30 28.35
CA GLU A 47 9.85 8.03 27.95
C GLU A 47 10.89 6.93 27.69
N ILE A 48 12.03 7.26 27.10
CA ILE A 48 13.13 6.30 26.92
C ILE A 48 13.67 5.82 28.27
N LYS A 49 13.85 6.74 29.23
CA LYS A 49 14.25 6.38 30.60
C LYS A 49 13.19 5.53 31.29
N HIS A 50 11.92 5.85 31.11
CA HIS A 50 10.81 5.06 31.64
C HIS A 50 10.84 3.62 31.09
N LEU A 51 11.04 3.46 29.78
CA LEU A 51 11.17 2.14 29.14
C LEU A 51 12.41 1.38 29.64
N GLU A 52 13.54 2.06 29.81
CA GLU A 52 14.75 1.45 30.35
C GLU A 52 14.54 0.92 31.77
N ASN A 53 13.90 1.70 32.64
CA ASN A 53 13.55 1.28 34.00
C ASN A 53 12.60 0.07 33.98
N TRP A 54 11.58 0.08 33.14
CA TRP A 54 10.67 -1.06 32.98
C TRP A 54 11.40 -2.32 32.51
N CYS A 55 12.35 -2.18 31.57
CA CYS A 55 13.19 -3.30 31.13
C CYS A 55 14.04 -3.86 32.28
N GLN A 56 14.64 -2.99 33.11
CA GLN A 56 15.42 -3.42 34.27
C GLN A 56 14.56 -4.17 35.29
N GLU A 57 13.38 -3.65 35.62
CA GLU A 57 12.42 -4.28 36.54
C GLU A 57 11.96 -5.65 36.04
N ASN A 58 11.79 -5.80 34.72
CA ASN A 58 11.37 -7.04 34.07
C ASN A 58 12.54 -7.95 33.67
N LYS A 59 13.78 -7.63 34.07
CA LYS A 59 15.00 -8.39 33.78
C LYS A 59 15.23 -8.59 32.26
N LEU A 60 14.87 -7.60 31.47
CA LEU A 60 15.08 -7.55 30.03
C LEU A 60 16.37 -6.78 29.72
N LEU A 61 17.16 -7.32 28.79
CA LEU A 61 18.38 -6.67 28.30
C LEU A 61 18.10 -6.01 26.96
N LEU A 62 18.33 -4.69 26.88
CA LEU A 62 18.20 -3.94 25.64
C LEU A 62 19.39 -4.20 24.72
N ASN A 63 19.11 -4.56 23.46
CA ASN A 63 20.15 -4.76 22.46
C ASN A 63 20.45 -3.46 21.70
N VAL A 64 21.32 -2.63 22.28
CA VAL A 64 21.72 -1.33 21.72
C VAL A 64 22.25 -1.42 20.28
N SER A 65 22.88 -2.54 19.91
CA SER A 65 23.41 -2.72 18.55
C SER A 65 22.31 -2.83 17.48
N LYS A 66 21.17 -3.43 17.86
CA LYS A 66 19.99 -3.61 17.01
C LYS A 66 18.99 -2.46 17.12
N THR A 67 18.94 -1.76 18.25
CA THR A 67 18.10 -0.57 18.42
C THR A 67 18.53 0.54 17.45
N LYS A 68 17.55 1.12 16.74
CA LYS A 68 17.77 2.22 15.80
C LYS A 68 16.81 3.36 16.13
N GLU A 69 17.34 4.58 16.09
CA GLU A 69 16.57 5.81 16.21
C GLU A 69 16.28 6.38 14.82
N LEU A 70 15.03 6.79 14.59
CA LEU A 70 14.58 7.38 13.33
C LEU A 70 13.89 8.71 13.62
N ILE A 71 14.50 9.82 13.19
CA ILE A 71 13.91 11.16 13.28
C ILE A 71 13.21 11.47 11.96
N VAL A 72 11.88 11.65 12.02
CA VAL A 72 11.05 11.98 10.85
C VAL A 72 10.65 13.46 10.93
N ASP A 73 11.40 14.31 10.24
CA ASP A 73 11.10 15.74 10.13
C ASP A 73 10.13 16.01 8.96
N CYS A 74 8.88 16.38 9.30
CA CYS A 74 7.85 16.77 8.33
C CYS A 74 7.83 18.28 8.04
N SER A 75 8.66 19.09 8.70
CA SER A 75 8.74 20.54 8.49
C SER A 75 9.47 20.91 7.20
N LYS A 76 10.40 20.05 6.76
CA LYS A 76 10.81 20.01 5.36
C LYS A 76 9.62 19.52 4.56
N LYS A 77 8.90 20.50 4.00
CA LYS A 77 8.00 20.31 2.87
C LYS A 77 8.83 19.65 1.78
N GLN A 78 8.94 18.33 1.84
CA GLN A 78 9.57 17.56 0.79
C GLN A 78 8.78 17.97 -0.44
N GLU A 79 9.46 18.59 -1.40
CA GLU A 79 8.92 18.89 -2.72
C GLU A 79 8.61 17.56 -3.40
N ARG A 80 7.60 16.84 -2.90
CA ARG A 80 6.73 16.08 -3.76
C ARG A 80 6.15 17.17 -4.63
N HIS A 81 6.74 17.35 -5.81
CA HIS A 81 6.20 18.13 -6.91
C HIS A 81 4.69 18.02 -6.82
N TYR A 82 4.06 19.04 -6.24
CA TYR A 82 2.63 19.20 -6.36
C TYR A 82 2.50 19.64 -7.81
N GLN A 83 2.40 18.67 -8.70
CA GLN A 83 2.19 18.93 -10.11
C GLN A 83 0.90 19.77 -10.16
N PRO A 84 0.99 21.06 -10.54
CA PRO A 84 -0.20 21.92 -10.58
C PRO A 84 -1.19 21.41 -11.63
N ASP A 85 -0.70 20.66 -12.62
CA ASP A 85 -1.49 19.70 -13.35
C ASP A 85 -1.68 18.46 -12.46
N LEU A 86 -2.93 18.11 -12.13
CA LEU A 86 -3.33 16.83 -11.49
C LEU A 86 -3.00 15.59 -12.38
N SER A 87 -1.91 15.66 -13.12
CA SER A 87 -1.39 14.68 -14.04
C SER A 87 -0.75 13.53 -13.28
N TRP A 88 -1.09 12.33 -13.72
CA TRP A 88 -0.48 11.11 -13.22
C TRP A 88 0.81 10.75 -13.96
N SER A 89 1.36 11.64 -14.80
CA SER A 89 2.50 11.32 -15.67
C SER A 89 3.76 10.92 -14.91
N CYS A 90 4.08 11.55 -13.77
CA CYS A 90 5.23 11.12 -12.95
C CYS A 90 5.03 9.68 -12.43
N HIS A 91 3.83 9.39 -11.93
CA HIS A 91 3.45 8.07 -11.43
C HIS A 91 3.47 7.01 -12.55
N THR A 92 2.84 7.26 -13.69
CA THR A 92 2.80 6.34 -14.84
C THR A 92 4.20 6.07 -15.38
N ASN A 93 5.07 7.08 -15.44
CA ASN A 93 6.46 6.92 -15.86
C ASN A 93 7.24 6.02 -14.89
N SER A 94 7.03 6.19 -13.58
CA SER A 94 7.64 5.32 -12.57
C SER A 94 7.18 3.87 -12.72
N LEU A 95 5.87 3.63 -12.84
CA LEU A 95 5.30 2.30 -13.09
C LEU A 95 5.87 1.68 -14.38
N ALA A 96 5.97 2.45 -15.46
CA ALA A 96 6.53 1.98 -16.71
C ALA A 96 8.00 1.62 -16.59
N LYS A 97 8.79 2.38 -15.80
CA LYS A 97 10.20 2.09 -15.54
C LYS A 97 10.35 0.77 -14.76
N GLU A 98 9.60 0.59 -13.70
CA GLU A 98 9.65 -0.64 -12.89
C GLU A 98 9.20 -1.87 -13.69
N ALA A 99 8.10 -1.75 -14.43
CA ALA A 99 7.59 -2.83 -15.27
C ALA A 99 8.59 -3.23 -16.38
N ARG A 100 9.35 -2.26 -16.93
CA ARG A 100 10.43 -2.55 -17.90
C ARG A 100 11.60 -3.30 -17.28
N GLN A 101 11.94 -3.04 -16.02
CA GLN A 101 12.94 -3.85 -15.32
C GLN A 101 12.49 -5.30 -15.19
N ARG A 102 11.20 -5.54 -14.89
CA ARG A 102 10.64 -6.91 -14.82
C ARG A 102 10.58 -7.60 -16.18
N LEU A 103 10.44 -6.86 -17.29
CA LEU A 103 10.54 -7.42 -18.64
C LEU A 103 11.92 -8.04 -18.90
N TYR A 104 13.00 -7.49 -18.34
CA TYR A 104 14.33 -8.09 -18.49
C TYR A 104 14.37 -9.50 -17.89
N HIS A 105 13.81 -9.68 -16.70
CA HIS A 105 13.70 -11.00 -16.08
C HIS A 105 12.79 -11.93 -16.89
N LEU A 106 11.66 -11.44 -17.40
CA LEU A 106 10.79 -12.23 -18.27
C LEU A 106 11.50 -12.71 -19.55
N ARG A 107 12.36 -11.87 -20.16
CA ARG A 107 13.19 -12.27 -21.30
C ARG A 107 14.16 -13.39 -20.91
N ARG A 108 14.88 -13.22 -19.80
CA ARG A 108 15.81 -14.26 -19.31
C ARG A 108 15.11 -15.58 -19.02
N LEU A 109 13.91 -15.53 -18.44
CA LEU A 109 13.11 -16.74 -18.17
C LEU A 109 12.70 -17.47 -19.46
N ARG A 110 12.47 -16.73 -20.54
CA ARG A 110 12.21 -17.33 -21.85
C ARG A 110 13.43 -18.04 -22.42
N ASP A 111 14.63 -17.55 -22.16
CA ASP A 111 15.86 -18.18 -22.67
C ASP A 111 16.05 -19.60 -22.10
N PHE A 112 15.51 -19.87 -20.91
CA PHE A 112 15.42 -21.22 -20.32
C PHE A 112 14.33 -22.13 -20.93
N ARG A 113 13.68 -21.68 -22.02
CA ARG A 113 12.61 -22.42 -22.74
C ARG A 113 11.45 -22.89 -21.86
N LEU A 114 11.09 -22.08 -20.87
CA LEU A 114 9.94 -22.36 -20.01
C LEU A 114 8.62 -22.34 -20.79
N PRO A 115 7.62 -23.15 -20.40
CA PRO A 115 6.31 -23.14 -21.04
C PRO A 115 5.64 -21.76 -20.98
N SER A 116 4.93 -21.37 -22.05
CA SER A 116 4.23 -20.08 -22.14
C SER A 116 3.25 -19.83 -20.98
N LYS A 117 2.65 -20.88 -20.41
CA LYS A 117 1.79 -20.77 -19.23
C LYS A 117 2.54 -20.25 -18.00
N VAL A 118 3.78 -20.68 -17.79
CA VAL A 118 4.63 -20.21 -16.67
C VAL A 118 5.04 -18.76 -16.91
N LEU A 119 5.43 -18.42 -18.14
CA LEU A 119 5.79 -17.05 -18.52
C LEU A 119 4.61 -16.08 -18.37
N ARG A 120 3.39 -16.52 -18.74
CA ARG A 120 2.15 -15.74 -18.54
C ARG A 120 1.87 -15.53 -17.06
N ASN A 121 2.00 -16.57 -16.23
CA ASN A 121 1.83 -16.43 -14.78
C ASN A 121 2.85 -15.46 -14.19
N PHE A 122 4.12 -15.54 -14.61
CA PHE A 122 5.16 -14.61 -14.18
C PHE A 122 4.80 -13.16 -14.58
N TYR A 123 4.33 -12.93 -15.81
CA TYR A 123 3.83 -11.63 -16.25
C TYR A 123 2.70 -11.13 -15.34
N THR A 124 1.66 -11.95 -15.10
CA THR A 124 0.52 -11.56 -14.28
C THR A 124 0.93 -11.21 -12.85
N CYS A 125 1.83 -11.98 -12.25
CA CYS A 125 2.27 -11.77 -10.87
C CYS A 125 3.23 -10.59 -10.71
N THR A 126 4.05 -10.26 -11.71
CA THR A 126 5.16 -9.30 -11.54
C THR A 126 5.01 -8.01 -12.34
N ILE A 127 4.50 -8.08 -13.57
CA ILE A 127 4.37 -6.91 -14.45
C ILE A 127 2.94 -6.36 -14.38
N GLU A 128 1.95 -7.23 -14.55
CA GLU A 128 0.54 -6.81 -14.50
C GLU A 128 0.17 -6.26 -13.11
N SER A 129 0.68 -6.86 -12.04
CA SER A 129 0.46 -6.39 -10.66
C SER A 129 0.93 -4.94 -10.45
N ILE A 130 2.11 -4.59 -10.98
CA ILE A 130 2.65 -3.22 -10.97
C ILE A 130 1.77 -2.31 -11.82
N LEU A 131 1.55 -2.67 -13.09
CA LEU A 131 0.83 -1.82 -14.05
C LEU A 131 -0.64 -1.59 -13.67
N THR A 132 -1.23 -2.51 -12.92
CA THR A 132 -2.66 -2.46 -12.59
C THR A 132 -2.90 -2.12 -11.12
N GLY A 133 -1.86 -1.87 -10.33
CA GLY A 133 -1.96 -1.47 -8.93
C GLY A 133 -2.84 -0.22 -8.77
N ASN A 134 -3.95 -0.35 -8.05
CA ASN A 134 -4.95 0.72 -7.85
C ASN A 134 -5.38 1.45 -9.14
N ILE A 135 -5.39 0.76 -10.29
CA ILE A 135 -5.65 1.33 -11.62
C ILE A 135 -6.95 2.14 -11.70
N THR A 136 -7.95 1.85 -10.86
CA THR A 136 -9.22 2.57 -10.82
C THR A 136 -9.08 4.02 -10.34
N VAL A 137 -7.99 4.38 -9.66
CA VAL A 137 -7.78 5.71 -9.07
C VAL A 137 -7.16 6.69 -10.06
N TRP A 138 -6.18 6.23 -10.85
CA TRP A 138 -5.32 7.11 -11.64
C TRP A 138 -5.50 6.95 -13.16
N PHE A 139 -5.89 5.78 -13.65
CA PHE A 139 -5.85 5.49 -15.10
C PHE A 139 -6.84 6.34 -15.92
N GLY A 140 -8.00 6.67 -15.36
CA GLY A 140 -8.98 7.56 -15.99
C GLY A 140 -8.45 8.97 -16.22
N ASN A 141 -7.64 9.48 -15.29
CA ASN A 141 -7.06 10.82 -15.30
C ASN A 141 -5.67 10.88 -15.98
N SER A 142 -5.18 9.76 -16.51
CA SER A 142 -3.90 9.71 -17.22
C SER A 142 -4.04 10.20 -18.67
N THR A 143 -2.94 10.72 -19.23
CA THR A 143 -2.95 11.20 -20.63
C THR A 143 -3.00 10.02 -21.62
N LYS A 144 -3.38 10.30 -22.88
CA LYS A 144 -3.30 9.28 -23.94
C LYS A 144 -1.88 8.76 -24.14
N GLN A 145 -0.88 9.64 -24.01
CA GLN A 145 0.54 9.28 -24.13
C GLN A 145 0.98 8.34 -23.01
N ASP A 146 0.57 8.60 -21.76
CA ASP A 146 0.84 7.73 -20.61
C ASP A 146 0.25 6.33 -20.83
N ARG A 147 -1.02 6.26 -21.22
CA ARG A 147 -1.69 4.99 -21.51
C ARG A 147 -0.98 4.20 -22.60
N GLN A 148 -0.54 4.88 -23.67
CA GLN A 148 0.25 4.25 -24.72
C GLN A 148 1.62 3.77 -24.22
N ALA A 149 2.29 4.52 -23.35
CA ALA A 149 3.58 4.14 -22.79
C ALA A 149 3.50 2.86 -21.95
N LEU A 150 2.44 2.72 -21.14
CA LEU A 150 2.16 1.51 -20.36
C LEU A 150 1.76 0.35 -21.28
N GLN A 151 0.93 0.60 -22.30
CA GLN A 151 0.51 -0.44 -23.24
C GLN A 151 1.70 -1.00 -24.04
N ARG A 152 2.73 -0.19 -24.35
CA ARG A 152 3.98 -0.68 -24.98
C ARG A 152 4.70 -1.74 -24.14
N VAL A 153 4.62 -1.66 -22.81
CA VAL A 153 5.19 -2.67 -21.91
C VAL A 153 4.42 -3.99 -22.06
N VAL A 154 3.09 -3.94 -22.09
CA VAL A 154 2.24 -5.12 -22.34
C VAL A 154 2.54 -5.74 -23.69
N ARG A 155 2.57 -4.94 -24.78
CA ARG A 155 2.92 -5.43 -26.12
C ARG A 155 4.32 -6.07 -26.18
N SER A 156 5.25 -5.60 -25.36
CA SER A 156 6.58 -6.22 -25.25
C SER A 156 6.51 -7.57 -24.55
N ALA A 157 5.71 -7.71 -23.48
CA ALA A 157 5.49 -8.98 -22.82
C ALA A 157 4.77 -10.00 -23.73
N GLU A 158 3.79 -9.57 -24.53
CA GLU A 158 3.11 -10.43 -25.52
C GLU A 158 4.11 -11.04 -26.50
N ARG A 159 5.00 -10.20 -27.06
CA ARG A 159 6.06 -10.67 -27.98
C ARG A 159 7.05 -11.63 -27.32
N ILE A 160 7.25 -11.51 -25.99
CA ILE A 160 8.14 -12.41 -25.27
C ILE A 160 7.44 -13.76 -25.02
N THR A 161 6.23 -13.71 -24.49
CA THR A 161 5.48 -14.91 -24.07
C THR A 161 4.81 -15.66 -25.21
N HIS A 162 4.66 -15.02 -26.38
CA HIS A 162 3.87 -15.52 -27.52
C HIS A 162 2.42 -15.85 -27.10
N THR A 163 1.86 -15.06 -26.18
CA THR A 163 0.48 -15.20 -25.73
C THR A 163 -0.22 -13.85 -25.81
N GLU A 164 -1.52 -13.87 -26.09
CA GLU A 164 -2.36 -12.69 -26.02
C GLU A 164 -2.53 -12.26 -24.56
N LEU A 165 -2.26 -10.99 -24.28
CA LEU A 165 -2.40 -10.41 -22.95
C LEU A 165 -3.50 -9.34 -22.99
N PRO A 166 -4.28 -9.20 -21.90
CA PRO A 166 -5.36 -8.22 -21.85
C PRO A 166 -4.82 -6.79 -21.95
N GLU A 167 -5.50 -5.94 -22.71
CA GLU A 167 -5.21 -4.52 -22.76
C GLU A 167 -5.50 -3.84 -21.42
N LEU A 168 -4.68 -2.85 -21.05
CA LEU A 168 -4.85 -2.13 -19.78
C LEU A 168 -6.20 -1.44 -19.69
N GLN A 169 -6.72 -0.94 -20.81
CA GLN A 169 -8.04 -0.33 -20.90
C GLN A 169 -9.15 -1.31 -20.49
N THR A 170 -9.06 -2.56 -20.96
CA THR A 170 -10.02 -3.62 -20.64
C THR A 170 -9.95 -4.00 -19.16
N ILE A 171 -8.73 -4.11 -18.61
CA ILE A 171 -8.54 -4.38 -17.18
C ILE A 171 -9.13 -3.25 -16.33
N TYR A 172 -8.87 -1.99 -16.71
CA TYR A 172 -9.41 -0.81 -16.04
C TYR A 172 -10.94 -0.84 -16.02
N TYR A 173 -11.59 -0.97 -17.17
CA TYR A 173 -13.06 -1.01 -17.24
C TYR A 173 -13.64 -2.16 -16.42
N LYS A 174 -13.05 -3.35 -16.50
CA LYS A 174 -13.48 -4.53 -15.73
C LYS A 174 -13.38 -4.28 -14.22
N ARG A 175 -12.30 -3.64 -13.77
CA ARG A 175 -12.09 -3.31 -12.34
C ARG A 175 -13.03 -2.22 -11.87
N CYS A 176 -13.24 -1.16 -12.66
CA CYS A 176 -14.21 -0.11 -12.34
C CYS A 176 -15.63 -0.69 -12.21
N GLN A 177 -16.07 -1.54 -13.15
CA GLN A 177 -17.37 -2.20 -13.06
C GLN A 177 -17.48 -3.10 -11.81
N THR A 178 -16.45 -3.89 -11.53
CA THR A 178 -16.44 -4.78 -10.36
C THR A 178 -16.49 -3.98 -9.06
N LYS A 179 -15.73 -2.88 -8.96
CA LYS A 179 -15.73 -1.99 -7.80
C LYS A 179 -17.08 -1.28 -7.64
N ALA A 180 -17.66 -0.77 -8.72
CA ALA A 180 -18.98 -0.14 -8.70
C ALA A 180 -20.07 -1.10 -8.22
N ARG A 181 -20.11 -2.32 -8.74
CA ARG A 181 -21.05 -3.37 -8.30
C ARG A 181 -20.88 -3.76 -6.83
N ARG A 182 -19.66 -3.68 -6.29
CA ARG A 182 -19.40 -3.94 -4.86
C ARG A 182 -19.94 -2.81 -3.98
N ILE A 183 -19.71 -1.56 -4.40
CA ILE A 183 -20.24 -0.37 -3.70
C ILE A 183 -21.77 -0.38 -3.73
N GLU A 184 -22.37 -0.69 -4.88
CA GLU A 184 -23.82 -0.80 -5.05
C GLU A 184 -24.47 -1.83 -4.12
N LYS A 185 -23.79 -2.97 -3.91
CA LYS A 185 -24.30 -4.06 -3.07
C LYS A 185 -23.99 -3.89 -1.58
N ASP A 186 -23.20 -2.88 -1.21
CA ASP A 186 -22.75 -2.71 0.17
C ASP A 186 -23.76 -1.86 0.96
N PRO A 187 -24.53 -2.46 1.88
CA PRO A 187 -25.56 -1.74 2.63
C PRO A 187 -24.98 -0.73 3.63
N THR A 188 -23.69 -0.86 3.97
CA THR A 188 -22.99 0.01 4.92
C THR A 188 -22.44 1.29 4.29
N GLN A 189 -22.52 1.42 2.96
CA GLN A 189 -22.10 2.64 2.28
C GLN A 189 -22.90 3.84 2.79
N PRO A 190 -22.25 4.95 3.20
CA PRO A 190 -22.95 6.13 3.72
C PRO A 190 -24.01 6.66 2.75
N ASN A 191 -23.75 6.52 1.46
CA ASN A 191 -24.62 6.98 0.39
C ASN A 191 -25.65 5.94 -0.07
N ASN A 192 -25.66 4.72 0.48
CA ASN A 192 -26.60 3.67 0.05
C ASN A 192 -28.07 4.12 0.20
N ARG A 193 -28.36 4.91 1.25
CA ARG A 193 -29.70 5.48 1.49
C ARG A 193 -30.06 6.63 0.55
N LEU A 194 -29.09 7.21 -0.15
CA LEU A 194 -29.29 8.34 -1.06
C LEU A 194 -29.65 7.87 -2.47
N PHE A 195 -29.50 6.59 -2.80
CA PHE A 195 -29.77 6.08 -4.14
C PHE A 195 -30.84 4.99 -4.08
N SER A 196 -31.91 5.17 -4.85
CA SER A 196 -32.96 4.17 -5.02
C SER A 196 -32.97 3.64 -6.45
N LEU A 197 -33.02 2.32 -6.62
CA LEU A 197 -33.08 1.71 -7.95
C LEU A 197 -34.46 1.99 -8.58
N LEU A 198 -34.47 2.53 -9.80
CA LEU A 198 -35.70 2.76 -10.54
C LEU A 198 -36.31 1.41 -11.00
N ARG A 199 -37.62 1.39 -11.27
CA ARG A 199 -38.35 0.19 -11.74
C ARG A 199 -37.75 -0.47 -12.98
N SER A 200 -36.96 0.26 -13.79
CA SER A 200 -36.26 -0.30 -14.94
C SER A 200 -35.07 -1.20 -14.58
N GLY A 201 -34.62 -1.20 -13.32
CA GLY A 201 -33.47 -1.97 -12.83
C GLY A 201 -32.11 -1.50 -13.39
N LYS A 202 -32.07 -0.40 -14.16
CA LYS A 202 -30.86 0.06 -14.87
C LYS A 202 -30.33 1.40 -14.39
N ARG A 203 -31.14 2.17 -13.66
CA ARG A 203 -30.83 3.56 -13.30
C ARG A 203 -31.16 3.79 -11.84
N PHE A 204 -30.30 4.55 -11.17
CA PHE A 204 -30.53 5.00 -9.80
C PHE A 204 -31.11 6.41 -9.80
N ARG A 205 -32.04 6.65 -8.88
CA ARG A 205 -32.54 7.98 -8.55
C ARG A 205 -31.90 8.43 -7.24
N PHE A 206 -31.29 9.61 -7.28
CA PHE A 206 -30.86 10.29 -6.06
C PHE A 206 -32.10 10.73 -5.27
N GLN A 207 -32.18 10.34 -4.01
CA GLN A 207 -33.19 10.80 -3.07
C GLN A 207 -32.64 12.03 -2.35
N GLN A 208 -33.06 13.20 -2.79
CA GLN A 208 -32.77 14.46 -2.11
C GLN A 208 -33.58 14.46 -0.79
N ARG A 209 -32.93 14.67 0.36
CA ARG A 209 -33.66 14.86 1.62
C ARG A 209 -34.32 16.23 1.58
N GLU A 210 -35.64 16.26 1.77
CA GLU A 210 -36.39 17.45 2.18
C GLU A 210 -36.03 17.84 3.62
#